data_AF-A0AAV5SMQ8-F1
#
_entry.id   AF-A0AAV5SMQ8-F1
#
_cell.length_a   1.000
_cell.length_b   1.000
_cell.length_c   1.000
_cell.angle_alpha   90.00
_cell.angle_beta   90.00
_cell.angle_gamma   90.00
#
_symmetry.space_group_name_H-M   'P 1'
#
loop_
_entity.id
_entity.type
_entity.pdbx_description
1 polymer ?
#
loop_
_entity_poly.entity_id
_entity_poly.type
_entity_poly.pdbx_seq_one_letter_code
_entity_poly.pdbx_strand_id
1 'polypeptide(L)'
;TMKQEADALFELSCTSWTDIEEELTRALKTSARFGLRKNLRRIGEKNGFMSVCCMLRPDWTTDCDFERARLPSKIVYKFTCSDQLETVAQSLIGCNLNEDVIYTALRKSNNTEGLFYSLLTPSTADWLQVPGPLCYKEISDDGDVGHLMIEHIEGTSFDCYEHCSIPEVEQIISVIARLQCLSSKENMHRQEEFGWNPWKTIGLCVLTKSIARKVIADIPAFYGGEFEPLIRKLLFALDDLYDLDAPMREHKLISSVLVHGDIWQSNLMWRYGSERPRQLKSILDWQSAHVGSPAEDIAFLLICIFSGEDRRTHWRSLLVFLYRSIEREMAPSKPSFSLDELFASYIRLFPLFGLIVLMRFSVIFKCSLPSLSPEERVKFTHSMSRKLFFLAEDVVASLGNCKMSLRKTMSLPPRMAECRSPVLTMKQEADALFELSCTSWTEVEEELTRALKTSAQFGPRKNLRRIGENNGFMSVCCILRPDWTSDCEFERSRLPSKIVYKFSCSDQLEAVAQSLIGCKLNGDFIYTALRKSNNTEGLFYSLLTPSTADWLHVPGPLCYKEISDDGDVGHLMIEHIEGTSFDCYEHCSIPEVEQIITAIARLQCLSSKENMHRHEEFG
;
A
#
# COMPACT_ATOMS: atom_id res chain seq x y z
N THR A 1 22.58 34.88 -7.70
CA THR A 1 21.75 36.10 -7.71
C THR A 1 20.28 35.68 -7.69
N MET A 2 19.33 36.52 -7.25
CA MET A 2 17.89 36.15 -7.25
C MET A 2 17.38 35.71 -8.64
N LYS A 3 18.00 36.22 -9.71
CA LYS A 3 17.71 35.81 -11.09
C LYS A 3 18.11 34.35 -11.34
N GLN A 4 19.34 33.96 -10.98
CA GLN A 4 19.81 32.57 -11.12
C GLN A 4 18.97 31.57 -10.31
N GLU A 5 18.49 31.97 -9.13
CA GLU A 5 17.60 31.11 -8.33
C GLU A 5 16.24 30.93 -9.01
N ALA A 6 15.67 31.99 -9.59
CA ALA A 6 14.43 31.90 -10.34
C ALA A 6 14.60 31.05 -11.62
N ASP A 7 15.69 31.26 -12.36
CA ASP A 7 16.00 30.51 -13.58
C ASP A 7 16.09 28.99 -13.29
N ALA A 8 16.74 28.59 -12.19
CA ALA A 8 16.79 27.19 -11.76
C ALA A 8 15.42 26.61 -11.35
N LEU A 9 14.53 27.42 -10.78
CA LEU A 9 13.16 26.99 -10.45
C LEU A 9 12.29 26.84 -11.70
N PHE A 10 12.50 27.68 -12.71
CA PHE A 10 11.84 27.56 -14.01
C PHE A 10 12.30 26.32 -14.75
N GLU A 11 13.59 26.01 -14.74
CA GLU A 11 14.12 24.75 -15.28
C GLU A 11 13.47 23.54 -14.61
N LEU A 12 13.35 23.53 -13.27
CA LEU A 12 12.72 22.42 -12.54
C LEU A 12 11.21 22.29 -12.77
N SER A 13 10.51 23.41 -12.94
CA SER A 13 9.06 23.41 -13.15
C SER A 13 8.66 23.26 -14.62
N CYS A 14 9.61 23.34 -15.55
CA CYS A 14 9.36 23.45 -16.98
C CYS A 14 8.39 24.60 -17.34
N THR A 15 8.49 25.73 -16.64
CA THR A 15 7.63 26.92 -16.86
C THR A 15 8.44 28.19 -17.08
N SER A 16 7.76 29.26 -17.49
CA SER A 16 8.33 30.61 -17.58
C SER A 16 7.46 31.65 -16.87
N TRP A 17 8.01 32.85 -16.70
CA TRP A 17 7.25 34.01 -16.23
C TRP A 17 5.98 34.27 -17.06
N THR A 18 6.08 34.11 -18.38
CA THR A 18 4.96 34.32 -19.30
C THR A 18 3.86 33.29 -19.06
N ASP A 19 4.22 32.02 -18.91
CA ASP A 19 3.24 30.95 -18.69
C ASP A 19 2.47 31.14 -17.39
N ILE A 20 3.19 31.45 -16.29
CA ILE A 20 2.59 31.71 -14.97
C ILE A 20 1.69 32.95 -15.03
N GLU A 21 2.11 34.02 -15.71
CA GLU A 21 1.31 35.24 -15.85
C GLU A 21 0.04 34.99 -16.66
N GLU A 22 0.12 34.27 -17.78
CA GLU A 22 -1.04 33.93 -18.61
C GLU A 22 -2.04 33.05 -17.86
N GLU A 23 -1.55 32.07 -17.10
CA GLU A 23 -2.41 31.19 -16.31
C GLU A 23 -3.13 31.96 -15.19
N LEU A 24 -2.40 32.79 -14.43
CA LEU A 24 -2.98 33.59 -13.35
C LEU A 24 -3.91 34.68 -13.86
N THR A 25 -3.59 35.34 -14.97
CA THR A 25 -4.47 36.37 -15.56
C THR A 25 -5.79 35.78 -16.02
N ARG A 26 -5.75 34.56 -16.60
CA ARG A 26 -6.93 33.78 -16.96
C ARG A 26 -7.74 33.38 -15.73
N ALA A 27 -7.08 32.81 -14.71
CA ALA A 27 -7.74 32.35 -13.49
C ALA A 27 -8.38 33.50 -12.68
N LEU A 28 -7.63 34.59 -12.48
CA LEU A 28 -8.08 35.75 -11.72
C LEU A 28 -9.01 36.69 -12.52
N LYS A 29 -9.19 36.42 -13.82
CA LYS A 29 -9.98 37.21 -14.78
C LYS A 29 -9.55 38.69 -14.73
N THR A 30 -8.27 38.94 -15.00
CA THR A 30 -7.62 40.25 -14.87
C THR A 30 -6.83 40.59 -16.13
N SER A 31 -6.74 41.88 -16.46
CA SER A 31 -5.85 42.38 -17.52
C SER A 31 -4.50 42.88 -16.98
N ALA A 32 -4.31 42.83 -15.65
CA ALA A 32 -3.04 43.19 -15.02
C ALA A 32 -1.87 42.33 -15.51
N ARG A 33 -0.67 42.87 -15.43
CA ARG A 33 0.59 42.21 -15.84
C ARG A 33 1.59 42.22 -14.69
N PHE A 34 2.53 41.30 -14.68
CA PHE A 34 3.58 41.29 -13.67
C PHE A 34 4.54 42.47 -13.84
N GLY A 35 4.88 43.10 -12.73
CA GLY A 35 5.78 44.24 -12.70
C GLY A 35 7.26 43.87 -12.82
N LEU A 36 8.09 44.90 -12.73
CA LEU A 36 9.54 44.78 -12.81
C LEU A 36 10.17 44.18 -11.55
N ARG A 37 9.48 44.25 -10.40
CA ARG A 37 9.96 43.68 -9.13
C ARG A 37 9.33 42.33 -8.81
N LYS A 38 8.76 41.67 -9.83
CA LYS A 38 8.27 40.30 -9.70
C LYS A 38 9.39 39.40 -9.17
N ASN A 39 9.02 38.46 -8.31
CA ASN A 39 9.98 37.60 -7.64
C ASN A 39 9.39 36.22 -7.41
N LEU A 40 10.21 35.19 -7.62
CA LEU A 40 9.92 33.81 -7.26
C LEU A 40 11.03 33.36 -6.33
N ARG A 41 10.65 32.87 -5.15
CA ARG A 41 11.61 32.40 -4.15
C ARG A 41 11.13 31.11 -3.53
N ARG A 42 11.98 30.09 -3.47
CA ARG A 42 11.68 28.84 -2.79
C ARG A 42 11.34 29.08 -1.30
N ILE A 43 10.32 28.39 -0.80
CA ILE A 43 9.86 28.41 0.60
C ILE A 43 9.69 27.00 1.13
N GLY A 44 9.65 26.85 2.45
CA GLY A 44 9.58 25.57 3.14
C GLY A 44 10.96 25.04 3.57
N GLU A 45 11.00 24.36 4.70
CA GLU A 45 12.22 23.71 5.19
C GLU A 45 12.51 22.46 4.35
N LYS A 46 13.78 22.26 3.97
CA LYS A 46 14.27 21.07 3.27
C LYS A 46 13.61 20.76 1.92
N ASN A 47 13.17 21.78 1.19
CA ASN A 47 12.76 21.71 -0.22
C ASN A 47 11.47 20.93 -0.55
N GLY A 48 10.71 20.44 0.43
CA GLY A 48 9.50 19.64 0.20
C GLY A 48 9.82 18.21 -0.27
N PHE A 49 8.92 17.26 -0.01
CA PHE A 49 9.21 15.83 -0.20
C PHE A 49 8.92 15.32 -1.62
N MET A 50 7.77 15.70 -2.17
CA MET A 50 7.27 15.32 -3.50
C MET A 50 6.97 16.54 -4.38
N SER A 51 7.31 17.72 -3.89
CA SER A 51 7.01 18.99 -4.55
C SER A 51 7.97 20.07 -4.08
N VAL A 52 8.22 21.03 -4.96
CA VAL A 52 8.89 22.28 -4.62
C VAL A 52 7.84 23.36 -4.39
N CYS A 53 7.94 24.06 -3.27
CA CYS A 53 7.08 25.20 -2.95
C CYS A 53 7.84 26.52 -3.11
N CYS A 54 7.21 27.50 -3.76
CA CYS A 54 7.76 28.82 -4.01
C CYS A 54 6.77 29.90 -3.60
N MET A 55 7.29 31.01 -3.07
CA MET A 55 6.58 32.26 -2.92
C MET A 55 6.71 33.06 -4.22
N LEU A 56 5.59 33.22 -4.92
CA LEU A 56 5.45 34.08 -6.07
C LEU A 56 4.93 35.46 -5.62
N ARG A 57 5.66 36.51 -6.01
CA ARG A 57 5.26 37.91 -5.86
C ARG A 57 5.10 38.51 -7.27
N PRO A 58 3.87 38.69 -7.75
CA PRO A 58 3.60 39.21 -9.09
C PRO A 58 4.03 40.67 -9.34
N ASP A 59 4.05 41.52 -8.31
CA ASP A 59 4.23 42.99 -8.46
C ASP A 59 3.25 43.57 -9.51
N TRP A 60 1.95 43.26 -9.38
CA TRP A 60 0.92 43.57 -10.39
C TRP A 60 0.93 45.03 -10.86
N THR A 61 0.91 45.20 -12.17
CA THR A 61 0.79 46.47 -12.89
C THR A 61 -0.55 46.52 -13.62
N THR A 62 -1.36 47.52 -13.29
CA THR A 62 -2.68 47.81 -13.90
C THR A 62 -3.00 49.28 -13.68
N ASP A 63 -3.76 49.88 -14.60
CA ASP A 63 -4.26 51.26 -14.49
C ASP A 63 -5.56 51.35 -13.67
N CYS A 64 -6.10 50.20 -13.24
CA CYS A 64 -7.32 50.11 -12.44
C CYS A 64 -7.02 49.88 -10.95
N ASP A 65 -7.20 50.89 -10.10
CA ASP A 65 -6.96 50.77 -8.66
C ASP A 65 -7.86 49.73 -7.98
N PHE A 66 -9.09 49.55 -8.47
CA PHE A 66 -10.00 48.51 -7.96
C PHE A 66 -9.46 47.10 -8.25
N GLU A 67 -8.95 46.87 -9.46
CA GLU A 67 -8.33 45.59 -9.82
C GLU A 67 -7.08 45.34 -9.00
N ARG A 68 -6.22 46.37 -8.84
CA ARG A 68 -5.01 46.31 -8.00
C ARG A 68 -5.32 45.92 -6.55
N ALA A 69 -6.42 46.42 -5.98
CA ALA A 69 -6.81 46.13 -4.61
C ALA A 69 -7.31 44.68 -4.40
N ARG A 70 -7.86 44.05 -5.44
CA ARG A 70 -8.39 42.67 -5.37
C ARG A 70 -7.31 41.59 -5.59
N LEU A 71 -6.25 41.90 -6.33
CA LEU A 71 -5.26 40.90 -6.74
C LEU A 71 -4.32 40.47 -5.61
N PRO A 72 -3.97 39.18 -5.50
CA PRO A 72 -3.09 38.69 -4.45
C PRO A 72 -1.66 39.21 -4.64
N SER A 73 -1.09 39.75 -3.56
CA SER A 73 0.30 40.24 -3.56
C SER A 73 1.34 39.13 -3.33
N LYS A 74 0.90 37.99 -2.80
CA LYS A 74 1.70 36.79 -2.51
C LYS A 74 0.88 35.57 -2.92
N ILE A 75 1.51 34.66 -3.64
CA ILE A 75 0.93 33.40 -4.11
C ILE A 75 1.89 32.27 -3.74
N VAL A 76 1.37 31.14 -3.29
CA VAL A 76 2.16 29.92 -3.15
C VAL A 76 2.07 29.16 -4.46
N TYR A 77 3.22 28.96 -5.10
CA TYR A 77 3.39 28.15 -6.31
C TYR A 77 4.07 26.83 -5.92
N LYS A 78 3.32 25.73 -5.97
CA LYS A 78 3.76 24.36 -5.68
C LYS A 78 3.81 23.58 -6.98
N PHE A 79 4.92 22.92 -7.28
CA PHE A 79 5.02 22.05 -8.46
C PHE A 79 5.71 20.74 -8.11
N THR A 80 5.35 19.69 -8.84
CA THR A 80 5.82 18.33 -8.58
C THR A 80 7.31 18.18 -8.88
N CYS A 81 8.04 17.44 -8.04
CA CYS A 81 9.48 17.18 -8.21
C CYS A 81 9.86 15.88 -7.49
N SER A 82 10.65 15.02 -8.15
CA SER A 82 11.06 13.72 -7.62
C SER A 82 12.40 13.74 -6.86
N ASP A 83 13.26 14.74 -7.06
CA ASP A 83 14.64 14.79 -6.54
C ASP A 83 14.77 14.43 -5.06
N GLN A 84 13.89 14.99 -4.20
CA GLN A 84 13.95 14.76 -2.76
C GLN A 84 13.43 13.38 -2.37
N LEU A 85 12.39 12.89 -3.05
CA LEU A 85 11.86 11.55 -2.87
C LEU A 85 12.91 10.50 -3.21
N GLU A 86 13.58 10.66 -4.36
CA GLU A 86 14.68 9.81 -4.81
C GLU A 86 15.87 9.88 -3.86
N THR A 87 16.24 11.08 -3.39
CA THR A 87 17.33 11.24 -2.41
C THR A 87 17.03 10.50 -1.10
N VAL A 88 15.80 10.63 -0.58
CA VAL A 88 15.39 9.95 0.64
C VAL A 88 15.40 8.43 0.43
N ALA A 89 14.87 7.96 -0.69
CA ALA A 89 14.89 6.56 -1.06
C ALA A 89 16.32 6.01 -1.17
N GLN A 90 17.23 6.72 -1.84
CA GLN A 90 18.63 6.34 -1.92
C GLN A 90 19.27 6.25 -0.53
N SER A 91 18.99 7.24 0.33
CA SER A 91 19.58 7.31 1.68
C SER A 91 19.06 6.24 2.65
N LEU A 92 17.77 5.87 2.55
CA LEU A 92 17.15 4.87 3.43
C LEU A 92 17.36 3.44 2.93
N ILE A 93 17.29 3.26 1.61
CA ILE A 93 17.08 1.96 0.96
C ILE A 93 18.36 1.46 0.28
N GLY A 94 19.25 2.35 -0.18
CA GLY A 94 20.40 1.95 -1.01
C GLY A 94 19.97 1.24 -2.30
N CYS A 95 18.72 1.44 -2.74
CA CYS A 95 18.14 0.86 -3.94
C CYS A 95 17.61 1.99 -4.83
N ASN A 96 17.72 1.79 -6.14
CA ASN A 96 17.01 2.59 -7.12
C ASN A 96 15.52 2.24 -7.02
N LEU A 97 14.68 3.23 -6.74
CA LEU A 97 13.23 3.05 -6.85
C LEU A 97 12.86 2.84 -8.31
N ASN A 98 11.78 2.09 -8.54
CA ASN A 98 11.18 2.02 -9.86
C ASN A 98 10.60 3.41 -10.19
N GLU A 99 11.09 4.01 -11.28
CA GLU A 99 10.64 5.31 -11.80
C GLU A 99 9.12 5.34 -12.01
N ASP A 100 8.51 4.23 -12.44
CA ASP A 100 7.05 4.13 -12.63
C ASP A 100 6.29 4.26 -11.32
N VAL A 101 6.85 3.73 -10.22
CA VAL A 101 6.24 3.81 -8.88
C VAL A 101 6.32 5.24 -8.36
N ILE A 102 7.46 5.90 -8.55
CA ILE A 102 7.64 7.32 -8.22
C ILE A 102 6.66 8.16 -9.03
N TYR A 103 6.63 7.97 -10.35
CA TYR A 103 5.77 8.72 -11.25
C TYR A 103 4.29 8.54 -10.90
N THR A 104 3.86 7.31 -10.64
CA THR A 104 2.48 7.02 -10.20
C THR A 104 2.13 7.75 -8.91
N ALA A 105 3.04 7.74 -7.92
CA ALA A 105 2.82 8.43 -6.65
C ALA A 105 2.74 9.94 -6.84
N LEU A 106 3.65 10.53 -7.61
CA LEU A 106 3.68 11.96 -7.91
C LEU A 106 2.43 12.41 -8.67
N ARG A 107 2.05 11.69 -9.73
CA ARG A 107 0.85 11.95 -10.52
C ARG A 107 -0.42 11.86 -9.68
N LYS A 108 -0.60 10.76 -8.93
CA LYS A 108 -1.78 10.61 -8.06
C LYS A 108 -1.85 11.70 -7.00
N SER A 109 -0.72 12.05 -6.39
CA SER A 109 -0.64 13.08 -5.35
C SER A 109 -0.99 14.47 -5.89
N ASN A 110 -0.33 14.91 -6.97
CA ASN A 110 -0.62 16.19 -7.62
C ASN A 110 -2.07 16.28 -8.08
N ASN A 111 -2.56 15.23 -8.76
CA ASN A 111 -3.88 15.30 -9.35
C ASN A 111 -4.99 15.23 -8.31
N THR A 112 -4.77 14.51 -7.22
CA THR A 112 -5.67 14.49 -6.06
C THR A 112 -5.77 15.86 -5.40
N GLU A 113 -4.63 16.52 -5.17
CA GLU A 113 -4.62 17.85 -4.54
C GLU A 113 -5.34 18.87 -5.43
N GLY A 114 -5.04 18.86 -6.72
CA GLY A 114 -5.70 19.72 -7.69
C GLY A 114 -7.19 19.48 -7.82
N LEU A 115 -7.61 18.21 -7.87
CA LEU A 115 -9.02 17.84 -7.85
C LEU A 115 -9.69 18.42 -6.61
N PHE A 116 -9.13 18.22 -5.41
CA PHE A 116 -9.67 18.77 -4.17
C PHE A 116 -9.92 20.28 -4.27
N TYR A 117 -8.89 21.04 -4.65
CA TYR A 117 -8.99 22.50 -4.78
C TYR A 117 -9.94 22.94 -5.90
N SER A 118 -10.04 22.19 -7.00
CA SER A 118 -10.94 22.50 -8.13
C SER A 118 -12.42 22.43 -7.76
N LEU A 119 -12.77 21.69 -6.70
CA LEU A 119 -14.13 21.52 -6.22
C LEU A 119 -14.56 22.62 -5.22
N LEU A 120 -13.63 23.48 -4.81
CA LEU A 120 -13.90 24.49 -3.78
C LEU A 120 -14.32 25.83 -4.41
N THR A 121 -15.41 26.38 -3.90
CA THR A 121 -15.69 27.81 -4.02
C THR A 121 -14.92 28.57 -2.93
N PRO A 122 -14.71 29.90 -3.05
CA PRO A 122 -14.12 30.69 -1.96
C PRO A 122 -14.86 30.49 -0.63
N SER A 123 -16.20 30.43 -0.66
CA SER A 123 -17.01 30.19 0.55
C SER A 123 -16.81 28.81 1.15
N THR A 124 -16.60 27.78 0.31
CA THR A 124 -16.32 26.42 0.76
C THR A 124 -14.90 26.33 1.33
N ALA A 125 -13.93 26.99 0.70
CA ALA A 125 -12.55 27.05 1.16
C ALA A 125 -12.45 27.72 2.54
N ASP A 126 -13.13 28.86 2.73
CA ASP A 126 -13.23 29.53 4.03
C ASP A 126 -13.90 28.66 5.10
N TRP A 127 -14.99 27.97 4.75
CA TRP A 127 -15.71 27.07 5.65
C TRP A 127 -14.85 25.88 6.11
N LEU A 128 -14.04 25.32 5.19
CA LEU A 128 -13.08 24.26 5.48
C LEU A 128 -11.76 24.77 6.07
N GLN A 129 -11.54 26.09 6.16
CA GLN A 129 -10.27 26.68 6.55
C GLN A 129 -9.11 26.11 5.72
N VAL A 130 -9.19 26.27 4.40
CA VAL A 130 -8.12 25.94 3.46
C VAL A 130 -7.79 27.17 2.60
N PRO A 131 -6.59 27.25 2.00
CA PRO A 131 -6.24 28.38 1.14
C PRO A 131 -7.14 28.45 -0.08
N GLY A 132 -7.41 29.67 -0.58
CA GLY A 132 -8.16 29.85 -1.82
C GLY A 132 -7.41 29.26 -3.03
N PRO A 133 -8.09 28.49 -3.89
CA PRO A 133 -7.49 27.97 -5.12
C PRO A 133 -7.34 29.07 -6.18
N LEU A 134 -6.21 29.09 -6.89
CA LEU A 134 -5.98 30.02 -8.01
C LEU A 134 -5.85 29.26 -9.34
N CYS A 135 -4.82 28.44 -9.48
CA CYS A 135 -4.55 27.65 -10.69
C CYS A 135 -4.15 26.23 -10.33
N TYR A 136 -4.43 25.28 -11.21
CA TYR A 136 -3.99 23.90 -11.07
C TYR A 136 -3.77 23.29 -12.46
N LYS A 137 -2.68 22.53 -12.60
CA LYS A 137 -2.31 21.76 -13.77
C LYS A 137 -2.09 20.30 -13.38
N GLU A 138 -2.79 19.40 -14.07
CA GLU A 138 -2.66 17.96 -13.89
C GLU A 138 -1.36 17.43 -14.52
N ILE A 139 -0.88 16.30 -14.01
CA ILE A 139 0.11 15.46 -14.69
C ILE A 139 -0.63 14.53 -15.65
N SER A 140 -0.47 14.78 -16.95
CA SER A 140 -0.97 13.93 -18.04
C SER A 140 -0.13 12.66 -18.17
N ASP A 141 -0.56 11.70 -19.00
CA ASP A 141 0.24 10.49 -19.24
C ASP A 141 1.53 10.77 -20.03
N ASP A 142 1.63 11.95 -20.67
CA ASP A 142 2.76 12.38 -21.50
C ASP A 142 3.96 12.95 -20.69
N GLY A 143 3.89 12.94 -19.36
CA GLY A 143 5.01 13.31 -18.48
C GLY A 143 5.14 14.80 -18.16
N ASP A 144 4.06 15.57 -18.25
CA ASP A 144 4.04 16.98 -17.88
C ASP A 144 4.34 17.22 -16.39
N VAL A 145 4.98 18.35 -16.06
CA VAL A 145 5.10 18.80 -14.67
C VAL A 145 3.76 19.38 -14.21
N GLY A 146 3.20 18.76 -13.16
CA GLY A 146 1.99 19.24 -12.49
C GLY A 146 2.29 20.36 -11.52
N HIS A 147 1.34 21.28 -11.35
CA HIS A 147 1.48 22.36 -10.41
C HIS A 147 0.16 22.87 -9.84
N LEU A 148 0.25 23.56 -8.72
CA LEU A 148 -0.82 24.17 -7.98
C LEU A 148 -0.40 25.58 -7.54
N MET A 149 -1.25 26.57 -7.80
CA MET A 149 -1.13 27.93 -7.27
C MET A 149 -2.30 28.19 -6.33
N ILE A 150 -1.99 28.57 -5.09
CA ILE A 150 -2.97 28.88 -4.05
C ILE A 150 -2.63 30.20 -3.36
N GLU A 151 -3.63 30.77 -2.69
CA GLU A 151 -3.44 31.94 -1.87
C GLU A 151 -2.39 31.70 -0.77
N HIS A 152 -1.58 32.72 -0.52
CA HIS A 152 -0.67 32.71 0.61
C HIS A 152 -1.41 33.04 1.91
N ILE A 153 -1.32 32.13 2.89
CA ILE A 153 -1.86 32.34 4.23
C ILE A 153 -0.73 32.69 5.21
N GLU A 154 -0.94 33.74 6.00
CA GLU A 154 -0.02 34.10 7.07
C GLU A 154 -0.28 33.23 8.32
N GLY A 155 0.67 32.33 8.58
CA GLY A 155 0.65 31.42 9.71
C GLY A 155 1.99 30.70 9.87
N THR A 156 2.05 29.83 10.87
CA THR A 156 3.24 29.07 11.27
C THR A 156 2.81 27.69 11.74
N SER A 157 3.56 26.66 11.37
CA SER A 157 3.41 25.31 11.91
C SER A 157 4.24 25.16 13.20
N PHE A 158 4.21 23.98 13.81
CA PHE A 158 5.05 23.63 14.95
C PHE A 158 5.70 22.26 14.74
N ASP A 159 6.77 21.99 15.49
CA ASP A 159 7.58 20.78 15.29
C ASP A 159 6.93 19.50 15.83
N CYS A 160 7.38 18.35 15.30
CA CYS A 160 6.83 17.03 15.66
C CYS A 160 7.00 16.61 17.12
N TYR A 161 7.87 17.29 17.87
CA TYR A 161 8.09 17.08 19.30
C TYR A 161 7.23 17.99 20.20
N GLU A 162 6.47 18.94 19.65
CA GLU A 162 5.50 19.75 20.39
C GLU A 162 4.11 19.09 20.43
N HIS A 163 3.24 19.61 21.31
CA HIS A 163 1.90 19.09 21.54
C HIS A 163 0.79 20.16 21.42
N CYS A 164 -0.36 19.72 20.93
CA CYS A 164 -1.61 20.47 21.00
C CYS A 164 -2.30 20.27 22.35
N SER A 165 -2.91 21.34 22.85
CA SER A 165 -3.91 21.30 23.92
C SER A 165 -5.25 20.80 23.40
N ILE A 166 -6.14 20.33 24.28
CA ILE A 166 -7.48 19.86 23.89
C ILE A 166 -8.27 20.89 23.05
N PRO A 167 -8.33 22.18 23.41
CA PRO A 167 -9.06 23.17 22.60
C PRO A 167 -8.44 23.41 21.20
N GLU A 168 -7.14 23.19 21.04
CA GLU A 168 -6.49 23.23 19.73
C GLU A 168 -6.89 22.02 18.89
N VAL A 169 -7.02 20.84 19.49
CA VAL A 169 -7.47 19.63 18.79
C VAL A 169 -8.94 19.71 18.40
N GLU A 170 -9.80 20.26 19.26
CA GLU A 170 -11.22 20.46 18.95
C GLU A 170 -11.44 21.38 17.74
N GLN A 171 -10.57 22.39 17.53
CA GLN A 171 -10.60 23.21 16.31
C GLN A 171 -10.35 22.35 15.05
N ILE A 172 -9.37 21.46 15.09
CA ILE A 172 -9.02 20.57 13.98
C ILE A 172 -10.16 19.57 13.73
N ILE A 173 -10.71 18.96 14.80
CA ILE A 173 -11.83 18.01 14.71
C ILE A 173 -13.06 18.67 14.09
N SER A 174 -13.32 19.94 14.41
CA SER A 174 -14.42 20.68 13.81
C SER A 174 -14.26 20.81 12.29
N VAL A 175 -13.03 21.00 11.80
CA VAL A 175 -12.74 21.04 10.35
C VAL A 175 -12.83 19.64 9.73
N ILE A 176 -12.32 18.59 10.39
CA ILE A 176 -12.48 17.19 9.94
C ILE A 176 -13.97 16.85 9.80
N ALA A 177 -14.82 17.23 10.76
CA ALA A 177 -16.26 16.98 10.68
C ALA A 177 -16.89 17.65 9.45
N ARG A 178 -16.52 18.91 9.15
CA ARG A 178 -16.97 19.61 7.94
C ARG A 178 -16.52 18.91 6.66
N LEU A 179 -15.26 18.47 6.61
CA LEU A 179 -14.72 17.72 5.48
C LEU A 179 -15.50 16.42 5.24
N GLN A 180 -15.77 15.64 6.29
CA GLN A 180 -16.51 14.39 6.19
C GLN A 180 -17.97 14.62 5.75
N CYS A 181 -18.54 15.78 6.04
CA CYS A 181 -19.88 16.18 5.59
C CYS A 181 -19.89 16.81 4.20
N LEU A 182 -18.73 17.16 3.63
CA LEU A 182 -18.63 17.87 2.36
C LEU A 182 -19.29 17.09 1.21
N SER A 183 -19.28 15.74 1.26
CA SER A 183 -19.87 14.89 0.22
C SER A 183 -21.38 15.01 0.12
N SER A 184 -22.02 15.46 1.20
CA SER A 184 -23.46 15.71 1.26
C SER A 184 -23.87 17.10 0.72
N LYS A 185 -22.91 17.98 0.39
CA LYS A 185 -23.18 19.31 -0.15
C LYS A 185 -23.20 19.30 -1.67
N GLU A 186 -23.96 20.24 -2.26
CA GLU A 186 -24.33 20.35 -3.69
C GLU A 186 -23.18 20.24 -4.71
N ASN A 187 -21.91 20.35 -4.29
CA ASN A 187 -20.75 20.44 -5.18
C ASN A 187 -19.84 19.19 -5.21
N MET A 188 -20.11 18.13 -4.44
CA MET A 188 -19.17 17.00 -4.32
C MET A 188 -19.74 15.63 -4.70
N HIS A 189 -20.47 15.58 -5.82
CA HIS A 189 -20.89 14.35 -6.50
C HIS A 189 -19.71 13.53 -7.07
N ARG A 190 -18.50 14.08 -7.08
CA ARG A 190 -17.26 13.48 -7.58
C ARG A 190 -16.45 12.72 -6.52
N GLN A 191 -17.07 12.32 -5.39
CA GLN A 191 -16.37 11.61 -4.30
C GLN A 191 -15.67 10.33 -4.81
N GLU A 192 -16.22 9.66 -5.80
CA GLU A 192 -15.63 8.44 -6.39
C GLU A 192 -14.25 8.68 -7.04
N GLU A 193 -13.95 9.91 -7.45
CA GLU A 193 -12.67 10.26 -8.06
C GLU A 193 -11.52 10.32 -7.04
N PHE A 194 -11.86 10.36 -5.76
CA PHE A 194 -10.93 10.20 -4.63
C PHE A 194 -10.69 8.71 -4.28
N GLY A 195 -11.08 7.78 -5.17
CA GLY A 195 -10.94 6.33 -5.00
C GLY A 195 -9.52 5.80 -5.25
N TRP A 196 -8.57 6.12 -4.39
CA TRP A 196 -7.21 5.57 -4.43
C TRP A 196 -6.64 5.34 -3.02
N ASN A 197 -5.54 4.58 -2.94
CA ASN A 197 -4.90 4.23 -1.67
C ASN A 197 -3.56 4.97 -1.50
N PRO A 198 -3.53 6.16 -0.85
CA PRO A 198 -2.29 6.89 -0.61
C PRO A 198 -1.30 6.12 0.27
N TRP A 199 -1.80 5.38 1.27
CA TRP A 199 -0.96 4.61 2.18
C TRP A 199 -0.11 3.59 1.44
N LYS A 200 -0.70 2.89 0.46
CA LYS A 200 0.00 1.92 -0.37
C LYS A 200 0.81 2.58 -1.48
N THR A 201 0.21 3.49 -2.24
CA THR A 201 0.88 4.12 -3.39
C THR A 201 2.12 4.91 -2.97
N ILE A 202 2.02 5.77 -1.95
CA ILE A 202 3.16 6.53 -1.44
C ILE A 202 4.06 5.61 -0.58
N GLY A 203 3.47 4.72 0.22
CA GLY A 203 4.22 3.79 1.07
C GLY A 203 5.19 2.90 0.28
N LEU A 204 4.83 2.50 -0.95
CA LEU A 204 5.72 1.75 -1.84
C LEU A 204 6.99 2.52 -2.26
N CYS A 205 6.96 3.86 -2.25
CA CYS A 205 8.14 4.68 -2.55
C CYS A 205 9.11 4.75 -1.36
N VAL A 206 8.63 4.77 -0.12
CA VAL A 206 9.43 5.28 1.02
C VAL A 206 9.46 4.38 2.24
N LEU A 207 8.46 3.51 2.38
CA LEU A 207 8.26 2.65 3.55
C LEU A 207 7.72 1.30 3.09
N THR A 208 8.41 0.64 2.16
CA THR A 208 8.15 -0.77 1.87
C THR A 208 8.30 -1.61 3.14
N LYS A 209 7.73 -2.82 3.17
CA LYS A 209 7.77 -3.69 4.34
C LYS A 209 9.20 -4.01 4.81
N SER A 210 10.15 -4.15 3.89
CA SER A 210 11.56 -4.36 4.20
C SER A 210 12.20 -3.14 4.85
N ILE A 211 11.90 -1.94 4.36
CA ILE A 211 12.36 -0.67 4.94
C ILE A 211 11.75 -0.48 6.31
N ALA A 212 10.44 -0.73 6.46
CA ALA A 212 9.74 -0.68 7.73
C ALA A 212 10.46 -1.55 8.78
N ARG A 213 10.80 -2.79 8.42
CA ARG A 213 11.56 -3.71 9.28
C ARG A 213 12.92 -3.13 9.70
N LYS A 214 13.68 -2.56 8.76
CA LYS A 214 14.98 -1.94 9.02
C LYS A 214 14.85 -0.74 9.97
N VAL A 215 13.94 0.20 9.64
CA VAL A 215 13.71 1.40 10.45
C VAL A 215 13.31 1.04 11.88
N ILE A 216 12.44 0.05 12.07
CA ILE A 216 12.01 -0.43 13.38
C ILE A 216 13.17 -1.08 14.14
N ALA A 217 13.96 -1.94 13.48
CA ALA A 217 15.11 -2.61 14.08
C ALA A 217 16.20 -1.61 14.53
N ASP A 218 16.33 -0.47 13.86
CA ASP A 218 17.30 0.57 14.19
C ASP A 218 16.88 1.49 15.36
N ILE A 219 15.67 1.34 15.91
CA ILE A 219 15.18 2.18 17.01
C ILE A 219 16.00 1.99 18.30
N PRO A 220 16.23 0.76 18.82
CA PRO A 220 16.94 0.58 20.09
C PRO A 220 18.38 1.09 20.06
N ALA A 221 19.08 0.89 18.94
CA ALA A 221 20.46 1.36 18.77
C ALA A 221 20.57 2.89 18.87
N PHE A 222 19.53 3.62 18.47
CA PHE A 222 19.53 5.07 18.44
C PHE A 222 18.89 5.71 19.67
N TYR A 223 17.75 5.20 20.13
CA TYR A 223 16.96 5.79 21.21
C TYR A 223 17.23 5.16 22.59
N GLY A 224 17.85 3.97 22.63
CA GLY A 224 18.24 3.29 23.86
C GLY A 224 17.70 1.85 23.96
N GLY A 225 18.42 1.01 24.73
CA GLY A 225 18.09 -0.41 24.88
C GLY A 225 16.75 -0.72 25.55
N GLU A 226 16.11 0.26 26.20
CA GLU A 226 14.76 0.11 26.75
C GLU A 226 13.69 -0.18 25.69
N PHE A 227 13.93 0.21 24.43
CA PHE A 227 13.04 -0.11 23.32
C PHE A 227 13.09 -1.58 22.90
N GLU A 228 14.16 -2.30 23.23
CA GLU A 228 14.43 -3.66 22.75
C GLU A 228 13.25 -4.64 22.94
N PRO A 229 12.59 -4.70 24.12
CA PRO A 229 11.46 -5.63 24.33
C PRO A 229 10.23 -5.27 23.51
N LEU A 230 9.99 -3.97 23.26
CA LEU A 230 8.86 -3.49 22.46
C LEU A 230 9.12 -3.74 20.98
N ILE A 231 10.32 -3.36 20.51
CA ILE A 231 10.74 -3.51 19.12
C ILE A 231 10.77 -4.98 18.71
N ARG A 232 11.23 -5.89 19.58
CA ARG A 232 11.15 -7.33 19.32
C ARG A 232 9.71 -7.81 19.05
N LYS A 233 8.73 -7.33 19.82
CA LYS A 233 7.31 -7.68 19.64
C LYS A 233 6.75 -7.06 18.35
N LEU A 234 7.12 -5.81 18.06
CA LEU A 234 6.71 -5.13 16.83
C LEU A 234 7.29 -5.83 15.59
N LEU A 235 8.57 -6.22 15.60
CA LEU A 235 9.19 -6.95 14.50
C LEU A 235 8.58 -8.35 14.29
N PHE A 236 8.18 -9.01 15.38
CA PHE A 236 7.48 -10.29 15.32
C PHE A 236 6.08 -10.15 14.69
N ALA A 237 5.34 -9.11 15.05
CA ALA A 237 3.99 -8.85 14.53
C ALA A 237 3.96 -7.96 13.28
N LEU A 238 5.13 -7.55 12.76
CA LEU A 238 5.23 -6.54 11.70
C LEU A 238 4.47 -6.98 10.45
N ASP A 239 4.52 -8.29 10.17
CA ASP A 239 3.93 -8.80 8.95
C ASP A 239 2.41 -8.69 8.90
N ASP A 240 1.77 -8.79 10.06
CA ASP A 240 0.33 -8.67 10.24
C ASP A 240 -0.09 -7.21 10.49
N LEU A 241 0.75 -6.43 11.18
CA LEU A 241 0.48 -5.03 11.49
C LEU A 241 0.63 -4.10 10.29
N TYR A 242 1.56 -4.39 9.39
CA TYR A 242 1.91 -3.51 8.27
C TYR A 242 1.07 -3.78 7.02
N ASP A 243 -0.24 -3.60 7.18
CA ASP A 243 -1.24 -3.78 6.13
C ASP A 243 -1.75 -2.43 5.60
N LEU A 244 -1.10 -1.92 4.56
CA LEU A 244 -1.42 -0.63 3.95
C LEU A 244 -2.77 -0.63 3.21
N ASP A 245 -3.43 -1.78 3.05
CA ASP A 245 -4.79 -1.86 2.51
C ASP A 245 -5.86 -1.83 3.62
N ALA A 246 -5.49 -1.85 4.90
CA ALA A 246 -6.44 -1.86 6.02
C ALA A 246 -7.38 -0.63 6.05
N PRO A 247 -6.90 0.62 5.83
CA PRO A 247 -7.79 1.79 5.76
C PRO A 247 -8.84 1.67 4.64
N MET A 248 -8.42 1.09 3.50
CA MET A 248 -9.29 0.88 2.32
C MET A 248 -10.35 -0.20 2.53
N ARG A 249 -10.10 -1.15 3.43
CA ARG A 249 -11.12 -2.13 3.84
C ARG A 249 -12.03 -1.57 4.91
N GLU A 250 -11.47 -0.79 5.83
CA GLU A 250 -12.18 -0.26 6.99
C GLU A 250 -13.32 0.68 6.59
N HIS A 251 -13.11 1.62 5.66
CA HIS A 251 -14.17 2.55 5.26
C HIS A 251 -15.40 1.86 4.64
N LYS A 252 -15.18 0.71 3.98
CA LYS A 252 -16.26 -0.11 3.41
C LYS A 252 -17.08 -0.85 4.47
N LEU A 253 -16.54 -1.03 5.67
CA LEU A 253 -17.21 -1.70 6.79
C LEU A 253 -18.11 -0.76 7.61
N ILE A 254 -17.79 0.54 7.65
CA ILE A 254 -18.51 1.53 8.48
C ILE A 254 -19.29 2.52 7.61
N SER A 255 -18.58 3.36 6.87
CA SER A 255 -19.10 4.41 6.01
C SER A 255 -17.93 5.06 5.29
N SER A 256 -18.12 5.37 4.02
CA SER A 256 -17.15 6.06 3.18
C SER A 256 -17.31 7.57 3.34
N VAL A 257 -16.26 8.24 3.83
CA VAL A 257 -16.21 9.72 3.91
C VAL A 257 -14.98 10.24 3.18
N LEU A 258 -14.98 11.52 2.82
CA LEU A 258 -13.76 12.16 2.36
C LEU A 258 -12.85 12.41 3.58
N VAL A 259 -11.60 11.98 3.49
CA VAL A 259 -10.57 12.19 4.51
C VAL A 259 -9.39 12.97 3.93
N HIS A 260 -8.65 13.66 4.80
CA HIS A 260 -7.43 14.37 4.43
C HIS A 260 -6.29 13.37 4.11
N GLY A 261 -6.18 12.29 4.89
CA GLY A 261 -5.22 11.20 4.64
C GLY A 261 -3.78 11.48 5.06
N ASP A 262 -3.37 12.75 5.21
CA ASP A 262 -2.08 13.11 5.85
C ASP A 262 -2.21 14.25 6.88
N ILE A 263 -3.11 14.13 7.85
CA ILE A 263 -3.35 15.20 8.82
C ILE A 263 -2.42 15.10 10.04
N TRP A 264 -1.43 15.99 10.11
CA TRP A 264 -0.41 16.04 11.15
C TRP A 264 0.09 17.48 11.35
N GLN A 265 0.89 17.73 12.39
CA GLN A 265 1.25 19.09 12.81
C GLN A 265 1.88 19.97 11.72
N SER A 266 2.63 19.41 10.78
CA SER A 266 3.27 20.20 9.71
C SER A 266 2.28 20.66 8.64
N ASN A 267 1.11 20.02 8.55
CA ASN A 267 0.02 20.37 7.63
C ASN A 267 -1.04 21.28 8.29
N LEU A 268 -0.77 21.76 9.51
CA LEU A 268 -1.65 22.65 10.27
C LEU A 268 -0.98 24.01 10.45
N MET A 269 -1.57 25.06 9.89
CA MET A 269 -1.11 26.42 10.10
C MET A 269 -1.85 27.10 11.24
N TRP A 270 -1.07 27.70 12.13
CA TRP A 270 -1.55 28.39 13.32
C TRP A 270 -1.24 29.88 13.26
N ARG A 271 -2.12 30.67 13.87
CA ARG A 271 -1.80 32.03 14.31
C ARG A 271 -1.51 32.00 15.80
N TYR A 272 -0.32 32.45 16.16
CA TYR A 272 0.06 32.65 17.56
C TYR A 272 -0.53 33.97 18.05
N GLY A 273 -1.30 33.91 19.13
CA GLY A 273 -1.62 35.07 19.96
C GLY A 273 -0.59 35.23 21.08
N SER A 274 -0.84 36.16 22.01
CA SER A 274 -0.02 36.30 23.23
C SER A 274 -0.18 35.13 24.21
N GLU A 275 -1.25 34.34 24.09
CA GLU A 275 -1.57 33.19 24.96
C GLU A 275 -2.13 32.00 24.16
N ARG A 276 -2.13 30.79 24.75
CA ARG A 276 -2.82 29.60 24.23
C ARG A 276 -4.33 29.67 24.53
N PRO A 277 -5.20 28.97 23.77
CA PRO A 277 -4.89 28.10 22.63
C PRO A 277 -4.53 28.89 21.37
N ARG A 278 -3.66 28.33 20.52
CA ARG A 278 -3.44 28.83 19.18
C ARG A 278 -4.73 28.78 18.36
N GLN A 279 -4.84 29.69 17.41
CA GLN A 279 -5.98 29.69 16.48
C GLN A 279 -5.59 28.96 15.19
N LEU A 280 -6.33 27.91 14.85
CA LEU A 280 -6.18 27.22 13.57
C LEU A 280 -6.52 28.21 12.46
N LYS A 281 -5.61 28.35 11.50
CA LYS A 281 -5.77 29.24 10.34
C LYS A 281 -6.10 28.48 9.09
N SER A 282 -5.39 27.39 8.85
CA SER A 282 -5.57 26.61 7.65
C SER A 282 -5.07 25.19 7.81
N ILE A 283 -5.73 24.25 7.14
CA ILE A 283 -5.20 22.92 6.84
C ILE A 283 -4.60 22.93 5.43
N LEU A 284 -3.44 22.31 5.26
CA LEU A 284 -2.66 22.29 4.03
C LEU A 284 -2.37 20.86 3.56
N ASP A 285 -1.89 20.75 2.32
CA ASP A 285 -1.34 19.53 1.72
C ASP A 285 -2.37 18.40 1.53
N TRP A 286 -3.29 18.61 0.59
CA TRP A 286 -4.41 17.72 0.28
C TRP A 286 -4.05 16.61 -0.72
N GLN A 287 -2.77 16.38 -0.96
CA GLN A 287 -2.26 15.41 -1.93
C GLN A 287 -2.57 13.95 -1.58
N SER A 288 -2.97 13.67 -0.34
CA SER A 288 -3.39 12.33 0.13
C SER A 288 -4.89 12.23 0.37
N ALA A 289 -5.68 13.22 -0.08
CA ALA A 289 -7.13 13.19 0.09
C ALA A 289 -7.73 11.97 -0.63
N HIS A 290 -8.58 11.21 0.05
CA HIS A 290 -9.15 10.00 -0.52
C HIS A 290 -10.46 9.62 0.19
N VAL A 291 -11.14 8.62 -0.34
CA VAL A 291 -12.30 8.02 0.35
C VAL A 291 -11.79 7.07 1.43
N GLY A 292 -12.01 7.44 2.69
CA GLY A 292 -11.48 6.74 3.86
C GLY A 292 -12.51 6.56 4.97
N SER A 293 -12.05 6.03 6.10
CA SER A 293 -12.90 5.78 7.28
C SER A 293 -13.12 7.08 8.05
N PRO A 294 -14.29 7.32 8.67
CA PRO A 294 -14.50 8.47 9.55
C PRO A 294 -13.57 8.49 10.77
N ALA A 295 -12.99 7.34 11.13
CA ALA A 295 -12.00 7.24 12.20
C ALA A 295 -10.55 7.53 11.75
N GLU A 296 -10.29 7.63 10.46
CA GLU A 296 -8.94 7.62 9.90
C GLU A 296 -8.13 8.86 10.27
N ASP A 297 -8.61 10.05 9.88
CA ASP A 297 -7.95 11.32 10.16
C ASP A 297 -7.78 11.53 11.67
N ILE A 298 -8.78 11.20 12.48
CA ILE A 298 -8.69 11.34 13.94
C ILE A 298 -7.69 10.35 14.55
N ALA A 299 -7.64 9.11 14.06
CA ALA A 299 -6.65 8.14 14.53
C ALA A 299 -5.23 8.62 14.23
N PHE A 300 -4.96 9.01 13.00
CA PHE A 300 -3.65 9.50 12.58
C PHE A 300 -3.26 10.80 13.31
N LEU A 301 -4.19 11.76 13.42
CA LEU A 301 -3.99 13.04 14.08
C LEU A 301 -3.56 12.87 15.54
N LEU A 302 -4.33 12.13 16.33
CA LEU A 302 -4.09 11.97 17.77
C LEU A 302 -2.76 11.29 18.06
N ILE A 303 -2.32 10.39 17.18
CA ILE A 303 -0.99 9.77 17.28
C ILE A 303 0.11 10.80 17.03
N CYS A 304 -0.08 11.68 16.03
CA CYS A 304 0.89 12.69 15.64
C CYS A 304 1.03 13.84 16.65
N ILE A 305 -0.06 14.39 17.18
CA ILE A 305 -0.02 15.69 17.88
C ILE A 305 -0.01 15.61 19.40
N PHE A 306 -0.31 14.45 20.00
CA PHE A 306 -0.36 14.31 21.45
C PHE A 306 0.87 13.63 22.06
N SER A 307 1.02 13.84 23.36
CA SER A 307 1.83 12.98 24.21
C SER A 307 1.17 11.60 24.36
N GLY A 308 1.91 10.60 24.82
CA GLY A 308 1.34 9.28 25.10
C GLY A 308 0.25 9.33 26.18
N GLU A 309 0.44 10.16 27.21
CA GLU A 309 -0.49 10.31 28.32
C GLU A 309 -1.81 10.96 27.89
N ASP A 310 -1.73 12.09 27.17
CA ASP A 310 -2.92 12.79 26.68
C ASP A 310 -3.71 11.91 25.72
N ARG A 311 -3.03 11.20 24.82
CA ARG A 311 -3.66 10.28 23.87
C ARG A 311 -4.44 9.18 24.59
N ARG A 312 -3.82 8.50 25.57
CA ARG A 312 -4.47 7.43 26.37
C ARG A 312 -5.68 7.95 27.14
N THR A 313 -5.61 9.18 27.63
CA THR A 313 -6.65 9.80 28.47
C THR A 313 -7.83 10.32 27.65
N HIS A 314 -7.58 10.97 26.52
CA HIS A 314 -8.58 11.82 25.86
C HIS A 314 -9.15 11.28 24.54
N TRP A 315 -8.60 10.19 23.97
CA TRP A 315 -9.04 9.71 22.65
C TRP A 315 -10.55 9.43 22.60
N ARG A 316 -11.13 8.83 23.66
CA ARG A 316 -12.57 8.52 23.67
C ARG A 316 -13.43 9.78 23.64
N SER A 317 -13.14 10.76 24.51
CA SER A 317 -13.90 12.01 24.56
C SER A 317 -13.79 12.80 23.25
N LEU A 318 -12.65 12.74 22.58
CA LEU A 318 -12.44 13.42 21.29
C LEU A 318 -13.19 12.73 20.15
N LEU A 319 -13.32 11.41 20.17
CA LEU A 319 -14.20 10.69 19.22
C LEU A 319 -15.68 11.02 19.44
N VAL A 320 -16.13 11.16 20.70
CA VAL A 320 -17.47 11.69 21.00
C VAL A 320 -17.65 13.10 20.45
N PHE A 321 -16.64 13.96 20.62
CA PHE A 321 -16.67 15.32 20.09
C PHE A 321 -16.71 15.35 18.57
N LEU A 322 -15.95 14.48 17.88
CA LEU A 322 -16.02 14.30 16.42
C LEU A 322 -17.42 13.88 15.99
N TYR A 323 -17.97 12.81 16.57
CA TYR A 323 -19.30 12.31 16.23
C TYR A 323 -20.38 13.38 16.37
N ARG A 324 -20.41 14.09 17.50
CA ARG A 324 -21.33 15.20 17.75
C ARG A 324 -21.12 16.38 16.81
N SER A 325 -19.90 16.60 16.34
CA SER A 325 -19.60 17.66 15.36
C SER A 325 -20.14 17.28 13.98
N ILE A 326 -19.99 16.02 13.57
CA ILE A 326 -20.59 15.51 12.33
C ILE A 326 -22.12 15.58 12.41
N GLU A 327 -22.74 15.15 13.52
CA GLU A 327 -24.19 15.27 13.72
C GLU A 327 -24.69 16.71 13.55
N ARG A 328 -23.95 17.70 14.07
CA ARG A 328 -24.29 19.12 13.92
C ARG A 328 -24.16 19.61 12.47
N GLU A 329 -23.09 19.21 11.77
CA GLU A 329 -22.84 19.63 10.39
C GLU A 329 -23.79 18.95 9.38
N MET A 330 -24.29 17.75 9.69
CA MET A 330 -25.25 17.02 8.84
C MET A 330 -26.72 17.39 9.07
N ALA A 331 -27.05 18.11 10.15
CA ALA A 331 -28.43 18.37 10.54
C ALA A 331 -29.26 19.01 9.40
N PRO A 332 -30.50 18.53 9.13
CA PRO A 332 -31.30 17.59 9.93
C PRO A 332 -31.02 16.10 9.67
N SER A 333 -30.15 15.76 8.71
CA SER A 333 -29.71 14.39 8.46
C SER A 333 -28.80 13.88 9.58
N LYS A 334 -28.55 12.57 9.61
CA LYS A 334 -27.67 11.93 10.59
C LYS A 334 -26.55 11.15 9.90
N PRO A 335 -25.41 10.91 10.59
CA PRO A 335 -24.38 10.00 10.09
C PRO A 335 -24.96 8.61 9.83
N SER A 336 -24.48 7.94 8.79
CA SER A 336 -24.86 6.56 8.47
C SER A 336 -24.21 5.51 9.39
N PHE A 337 -23.44 5.95 10.38
CA PHE A 337 -22.72 5.11 11.33
C PHE A 337 -22.99 5.60 12.76
N SER A 338 -22.80 4.70 13.72
CA SER A 338 -22.94 4.92 15.15
C SER A 338 -21.61 5.32 15.81
N LEU A 339 -21.71 5.90 17.00
CA LEU A 339 -20.52 6.22 17.82
C LEU A 339 -19.71 4.96 18.18
N ASP A 340 -20.37 3.82 18.41
CA ASP A 340 -19.70 2.56 18.73
C ASP A 340 -18.93 2.00 17.53
N GLU A 341 -19.48 2.11 16.32
CA GLU A 341 -18.77 1.77 15.08
C GLU A 341 -17.55 2.67 14.89
N LEU A 342 -17.66 3.98 15.17
CA LEU A 342 -16.53 4.92 15.12
C LEU A 342 -15.42 4.52 16.10
N PHE A 343 -15.76 4.15 17.34
CA PHE A 343 -14.80 3.64 18.31
C PHE A 343 -14.12 2.36 17.83
N ALA A 344 -14.90 1.41 17.30
CA ALA A 344 -14.38 0.15 16.82
C ALA A 344 -13.44 0.36 15.62
N SER A 345 -13.78 1.28 14.72
CA SER A 345 -12.95 1.65 13.57
C SER A 345 -11.62 2.28 13.99
N TYR A 346 -11.64 3.21 14.96
CA TYR A 346 -10.42 3.77 15.54
C TYR A 346 -9.51 2.70 16.13
N ILE A 347 -10.07 1.76 16.90
CA ILE A 347 -9.30 0.67 17.53
C ILE A 347 -8.64 -0.22 16.47
N ARG A 348 -9.33 -0.51 15.36
CA ARG A 348 -8.78 -1.34 14.27
C ARG A 348 -7.68 -0.63 13.47
N LEU A 349 -7.80 0.68 13.27
CA LEU A 349 -6.82 1.46 12.50
C LEU A 349 -5.59 1.87 13.32
N PHE A 350 -5.74 2.01 14.65
CA PHE A 350 -4.68 2.48 15.54
C PHE A 350 -3.35 1.73 15.41
N PRO A 351 -3.29 0.38 15.36
CA PRO A 351 -2.01 -0.34 15.33
C PRO A 351 -1.20 -0.03 14.08
N LEU A 352 -1.85 0.05 12.92
CA LEU A 352 -1.21 0.40 11.65
C LEU A 352 -0.69 1.84 11.68
N PHE A 353 -1.54 2.81 12.03
CA PHE A 353 -1.13 4.21 12.05
C PHE A 353 -0.08 4.48 13.13
N GLY A 354 -0.16 3.80 14.27
CA GLY A 354 0.85 3.90 15.32
C GLY A 354 2.20 3.39 14.83
N LEU A 355 2.22 2.30 14.07
CA LEU A 355 3.43 1.77 13.45
C LEU A 355 3.98 2.72 12.38
N ILE A 356 3.13 3.25 11.49
CA ILE A 356 3.53 4.21 10.44
C ILE A 356 4.14 5.47 11.08
N VAL A 357 3.48 6.05 12.08
CA VAL A 357 3.98 7.27 12.75
C VAL A 357 5.26 6.98 13.54
N LEU A 358 5.37 5.84 14.22
CA LEU A 358 6.60 5.43 14.90
C LEU A 358 7.80 5.44 13.94
N MET A 359 7.62 4.87 12.74
CA MET A 359 8.67 4.86 11.71
C MET A 359 8.93 6.24 11.12
N ARG A 360 7.87 6.96 10.71
CA ARG A 360 7.95 8.28 10.09
C ARG A 360 8.65 9.28 11.01
N PHE A 361 8.28 9.33 12.29
CA PHE A 361 8.91 10.23 13.25
C PHE A 361 10.34 9.80 13.58
N SER A 362 10.62 8.49 13.64
CA SER A 362 12.00 8.00 13.79
C SER A 362 12.91 8.49 12.67
N VAL A 363 12.45 8.44 11.41
CA VAL A 363 13.21 8.90 10.23
C VAL A 363 13.30 10.43 10.18
N ILE A 364 12.18 11.14 10.25
CA ILE A 364 12.14 12.62 10.15
C ILE A 364 13.02 13.24 11.23
N PHE A 365 12.95 12.72 12.46
CA PHE A 365 13.76 13.21 13.56
C PHE A 365 15.25 13.03 13.31
N LYS A 366 15.69 11.83 12.89
CA LYS A 366 17.10 11.56 12.52
C LYS A 366 17.60 12.52 11.43
N CYS A 367 16.78 12.78 10.41
CA CYS A 367 17.12 13.74 9.35
C CYS A 367 17.16 15.20 9.82
N SER A 368 16.54 15.54 10.95
CA SER A 368 16.57 16.90 11.54
C SER A 368 17.75 17.14 12.48
N LEU A 369 18.39 16.10 13.03
CA LEU A 369 19.49 16.26 13.98
C LEU A 369 20.69 17.11 13.49
N PRO A 370 21.13 17.02 12.22
CA PRO A 370 22.28 17.79 11.76
C PRO A 370 22.05 19.31 11.81
N SER A 371 20.80 19.78 11.72
CA SER A 371 20.47 21.22 11.70
C SER A 371 20.27 21.84 13.09
N LEU A 372 20.25 21.04 14.16
CA LEU A 372 20.00 21.50 15.52
C LEU A 372 21.30 21.90 16.26
N SER A 373 21.22 22.77 17.25
CA SER A 373 22.33 23.00 18.19
C SER A 373 22.55 21.79 19.13
N PRO A 374 23.73 21.63 19.77
CA PRO A 374 23.96 20.57 20.74
C PRO A 374 22.91 20.51 21.86
N GLU A 375 22.51 21.66 22.41
CA GLU A 375 21.52 21.77 23.48
C GLU A 375 20.12 21.36 23.01
N GLU A 376 19.71 21.81 21.82
CA GLU A 376 18.44 21.44 21.21
C GLU A 376 18.40 19.94 20.88
N ARG A 377 19.50 19.37 20.37
CA ARG A 377 19.59 17.92 20.10
C ARG A 377 19.30 17.10 21.34
N VAL A 378 19.87 17.44 22.49
CA VAL A 378 19.63 16.72 23.75
C VAL A 378 18.16 16.82 24.16
N LYS A 379 17.63 18.05 24.20
CA LYS A 379 16.24 18.31 24.60
C LYS A 379 15.23 17.59 23.69
N PHE A 380 15.40 17.70 22.37
CA PHE A 380 14.46 17.15 21.41
C PHE A 380 14.59 15.63 21.27
N THR A 381 15.80 15.06 21.41
CA THR A 381 15.98 13.61 21.45
C THR A 381 15.25 13.01 22.64
N HIS A 382 15.32 13.66 23.82
CA HIS A 382 14.59 13.21 25.00
C HIS A 382 13.07 13.24 24.78
N SER A 383 12.53 14.35 24.26
CA SER A 383 11.09 14.48 23.98
C SER A 383 10.62 13.44 22.96
N MET A 384 11.34 13.32 21.84
CA MET A 384 11.00 12.37 20.78
C MET A 384 11.11 10.92 21.25
N SER A 385 12.18 10.56 21.98
CA SER A 385 12.34 9.21 22.54
C SER A 385 11.16 8.83 23.41
N ARG A 386 10.75 9.68 24.36
CA ARG A 386 9.57 9.42 25.20
C ARG A 386 8.30 9.22 24.38
N LYS A 387 8.07 10.08 23.38
CA LYS A 387 6.90 9.99 22.50
C LYS A 387 6.86 8.67 21.72
N LEU A 388 7.98 8.28 21.12
CA LEU A 388 8.12 7.03 20.38
C LEU A 388 8.00 5.81 21.31
N PHE A 389 8.53 5.88 22.53
CA PHE A 389 8.44 4.81 23.51
C PHE A 389 6.98 4.51 23.89
N PHE A 390 6.23 5.54 24.30
CA PHE A 390 4.80 5.38 24.62
C PHE A 390 3.98 4.92 23.42
N LEU A 391 4.33 5.36 22.20
CA LEU A 391 3.67 4.90 21.00
C LEU A 391 3.96 3.41 20.73
N ALA A 392 5.21 2.98 20.86
CA ALA A 392 5.58 1.57 20.73
C ALA A 392 4.88 0.71 21.79
N GLU A 393 4.75 1.19 23.04
CA GLU A 393 3.95 0.54 24.07
C GLU A 393 2.49 0.40 23.66
N ASP A 394 1.85 1.45 23.15
CA ASP A 394 0.43 1.43 22.77
C ASP A 394 0.18 0.45 21.62
N VAL A 395 1.04 0.45 20.60
CA VAL A 395 0.95 -0.51 19.48
C VAL A 395 1.15 -1.93 20.01
N VAL A 396 2.14 -2.16 20.88
CA VAL A 396 2.35 -3.48 21.50
C VAL A 396 1.18 -3.90 22.39
N ALA A 397 0.57 -2.99 23.13
CA ALA A 397 -0.59 -3.28 23.97
C ALA A 397 -1.80 -3.67 23.12
N SER A 398 -1.96 -3.05 21.94
CA SER A 398 -3.01 -3.41 20.98
C SER A 398 -2.88 -4.86 20.48
N LEU A 399 -1.65 -5.38 20.37
CA LEU A 399 -1.41 -6.80 20.06
C LEU A 399 -1.93 -7.75 21.15
N GLY A 400 -1.92 -7.30 22.41
CA GLY A 400 -2.44 -8.07 23.55
C GLY A 400 -3.95 -8.29 23.47
N ASN A 401 -4.69 -7.32 22.92
CA ASN A 401 -6.12 -7.45 22.63
C ASN A 401 -6.38 -8.33 21.39
N CYS A 402 -5.37 -8.55 20.54
CA CYS A 402 -5.39 -9.50 19.42
C CYS A 402 -4.98 -10.94 19.81
N LYS A 403 -4.63 -11.22 21.08
CA LYS A 403 -4.19 -12.56 21.56
C LYS A 403 -5.33 -13.56 21.76
N MET A 404 -6.11 -13.80 20.71
CA MET A 404 -6.76 -15.12 20.52
C MET A 404 -6.02 -16.00 19.51
N SER A 405 -4.81 -15.63 19.08
CA SER A 405 -4.00 -16.50 18.24
C SER A 405 -2.50 -16.35 18.57
N LEU A 406 -1.78 -17.47 18.51
CA LEU A 406 -0.31 -17.60 18.51
C LEU A 406 0.39 -17.70 19.89
N ARG A 407 0.48 -18.94 20.37
CA ARG A 407 1.63 -19.46 21.13
C ARG A 407 2.10 -20.76 20.46
N LYS A 408 3.35 -20.81 19.97
CA LYS A 408 4.39 -21.70 20.50
C LYS A 408 5.75 -21.53 19.80
N THR A 409 6.76 -21.82 20.61
CA THR A 409 8.22 -21.69 20.56
C THR A 409 8.93 -22.55 19.53
N MET A 410 10.02 -22.01 18.95
CA MET A 410 11.05 -22.73 18.17
C MET A 410 12.29 -23.09 19.02
N SER A 411 13.02 -24.13 18.59
CA SER A 411 14.44 -24.39 18.87
C SER A 411 15.16 -24.78 17.56
N LEU A 412 16.34 -24.19 17.29
CA LEU A 412 17.17 -24.37 16.07
C LEU A 412 18.17 -25.55 16.16
N PRO A 413 18.62 -26.12 15.01
CA PRO A 413 20.07 -26.22 14.73
C PRO A 413 20.41 -26.04 13.19
N PRO A 414 21.62 -26.35 12.63
CA PRO A 414 22.47 -25.38 11.91
C PRO A 414 22.64 -25.61 10.38
N ARG A 415 23.34 -24.66 9.72
CA ARG A 415 23.54 -24.48 8.26
C ARG A 415 24.18 -25.67 7.50
N MET A 416 23.69 -25.95 6.29
CA MET A 416 24.43 -26.61 5.18
C MET A 416 24.59 -25.73 3.94
N ALA A 417 25.60 -26.10 3.12
CA ALA A 417 26.27 -25.40 2.03
C ALA A 417 25.75 -25.76 0.61
N GLU A 418 26.03 -24.89 -0.36
CA GLU A 418 25.65 -24.96 -1.78
C GLU A 418 26.34 -26.10 -2.56
N CYS A 419 25.63 -26.68 -3.54
CA CYS A 419 26.17 -27.69 -4.45
C CYS A 419 25.74 -27.43 -5.92
N ARG A 420 26.66 -27.66 -6.87
CA ARG A 420 26.45 -27.61 -8.33
C ARG A 420 26.14 -29.02 -8.87
N SER A 421 25.15 -29.15 -9.77
CA SER A 421 24.67 -30.45 -10.26
C SER A 421 25.32 -30.93 -11.59
N PRO A 422 25.58 -32.25 -11.76
CA PRO A 422 26.00 -32.88 -13.02
C PRO A 422 24.83 -33.44 -13.86
N VAL A 423 25.12 -33.86 -15.11
CA VAL A 423 24.15 -34.44 -16.08
C VAL A 423 23.75 -35.87 -15.68
N LEU A 424 22.45 -36.12 -15.50
CA LEU A 424 21.86 -37.39 -15.02
C LEU A 424 21.24 -38.22 -16.18
N THR A 425 21.10 -39.54 -15.99
CA THR A 425 20.34 -40.42 -16.91
C THR A 425 18.83 -40.34 -16.66
N MET A 426 17.97 -40.62 -17.66
CA MET A 426 16.50 -40.47 -17.53
C MET A 426 15.87 -41.25 -16.35
N LYS A 427 16.42 -42.43 -16.01
CA LYS A 427 15.92 -43.21 -14.87
C LYS A 427 16.31 -42.56 -13.54
N GLN A 428 17.55 -42.10 -13.42
CA GLN A 428 18.04 -41.40 -12.22
C GLN A 428 17.30 -40.07 -12.03
N GLU A 429 16.94 -39.38 -13.11
CA GLU A 429 16.13 -38.17 -13.06
C GLU A 429 14.73 -38.45 -12.52
N ALA A 430 14.05 -39.50 -13.00
CA ALA A 430 12.74 -39.88 -12.50
C ALA A 430 12.80 -40.29 -11.02
N ASP A 431 13.77 -41.12 -10.63
CA ASP A 431 13.94 -41.56 -9.25
C ASP A 431 14.21 -40.36 -8.32
N ALA A 432 15.04 -39.39 -8.72
CA ALA A 432 15.29 -38.16 -7.96
C ALA A 432 14.03 -37.26 -7.83
N LEU A 433 13.18 -37.20 -8.86
CA LEU A 433 11.91 -36.46 -8.80
C LEU A 433 10.89 -37.13 -7.86
N PHE A 434 10.91 -38.46 -7.80
CA PHE A 434 10.09 -39.23 -6.87
C PHE A 434 10.57 -39.08 -5.42
N GLU A 435 11.89 -39.08 -5.20
CA GLU A 435 12.48 -38.72 -3.90
C GLU A 435 12.04 -37.32 -3.45
N LEU A 436 12.09 -36.32 -4.35
CA LEU A 436 11.65 -34.95 -4.06
C LEU A 436 10.16 -34.84 -3.75
N SER A 437 9.31 -35.63 -4.42
CA SER A 437 7.87 -35.65 -4.16
C SER A 437 7.48 -36.57 -3.00
N CYS A 438 8.42 -37.31 -2.42
CA CYS A 438 8.15 -38.36 -1.44
C CYS A 438 7.08 -39.37 -1.91
N THR A 439 7.07 -39.69 -3.21
CA THR A 439 6.14 -40.66 -3.82
C THR A 439 6.89 -41.74 -4.58
N SER A 440 6.19 -42.80 -4.99
CA SER A 440 6.74 -43.85 -5.85
C SER A 440 5.92 -44.07 -7.12
N TRP A 441 6.50 -44.78 -8.08
CA TRP A 441 5.79 -45.25 -9.27
C TRP A 441 4.51 -46.02 -8.92
N THR A 442 4.55 -46.85 -7.88
CA THR A 442 3.41 -47.67 -7.46
C THR A 442 2.29 -46.81 -6.89
N GLU A 443 2.62 -45.83 -6.03
CA GLU A 443 1.63 -44.94 -5.44
C GLU A 443 0.94 -44.06 -6.48
N VAL A 444 1.71 -43.48 -7.41
CA VAL A 444 1.16 -42.68 -8.51
C VAL A 444 0.31 -43.52 -9.45
N GLU A 445 0.71 -44.77 -9.73
CA GLU A 445 -0.09 -45.72 -10.51
C GLU A 445 -1.41 -46.05 -9.79
N GLU A 446 -1.39 -46.35 -8.49
CA GLU A 446 -2.59 -46.63 -7.69
C GLU A 446 -3.55 -45.44 -7.63
N GLU A 447 -3.03 -44.22 -7.49
CA GLU A 447 -3.85 -43.02 -7.50
C GLU A 447 -4.51 -42.79 -8.87
N LEU A 448 -3.75 -42.92 -9.96
CA LEU A 448 -4.26 -42.70 -11.31
C LEU A 448 -5.22 -43.80 -11.75
N THR A 449 -4.95 -45.06 -11.42
CA THR A 449 -5.88 -46.17 -11.72
C THR A 449 -7.21 -46.00 -11.00
N ARG A 450 -7.17 -45.54 -9.74
CA ARG A 450 -8.37 -45.17 -8.97
C ARG A 450 -9.10 -43.98 -9.59
N ALA A 451 -8.39 -42.90 -9.92
CA ALA A 451 -8.97 -41.69 -10.49
C ALA A 451 -9.60 -41.93 -11.88
N LEU A 452 -8.89 -42.65 -12.75
CA LEU A 452 -9.30 -42.95 -14.13
C LEU A 452 -10.25 -44.16 -14.21
N LYS A 453 -10.50 -44.84 -13.08
CA LYS A 453 -11.33 -46.05 -12.97
C LYS A 453 -10.89 -47.10 -14.00
N THR A 454 -9.65 -47.53 -13.91
CA THR A 454 -9.02 -48.47 -14.86
C THR A 454 -8.23 -49.56 -14.12
N SER A 455 -8.10 -50.71 -14.75
CA SER A 455 -7.23 -51.81 -14.31
C SER A 455 -5.88 -51.84 -15.04
N ALA A 456 -5.61 -50.87 -15.93
CA ALA A 456 -4.35 -50.78 -16.65
C ALA A 456 -3.18 -50.44 -15.70
N GLN A 457 -1.99 -50.95 -15.99
CA GLN A 457 -0.77 -50.71 -15.20
C GLN A 457 0.24 -49.89 -16.00
N PHE A 458 1.24 -49.29 -15.36
CA PHE A 458 2.31 -48.61 -16.07
C PHE A 458 3.28 -49.59 -16.71
N GLY A 459 3.58 -49.36 -17.99
CA GLY A 459 4.46 -50.19 -18.77
C GLY A 459 5.95 -49.95 -18.52
N PRO A 460 6.81 -50.76 -19.17
CA PRO A 460 8.25 -50.71 -18.98
C PRO A 460 8.91 -49.44 -19.51
N ARG A 461 8.25 -48.66 -20.38
CA ARG A 461 8.76 -47.39 -20.92
C ARG A 461 8.15 -46.17 -20.23
N LYS A 462 7.55 -46.35 -19.05
CA LYS A 462 7.09 -45.24 -18.23
C LYS A 462 8.21 -44.24 -17.96
N ASN A 463 7.89 -42.95 -17.97
CA ASN A 463 8.87 -41.89 -17.85
C ASN A 463 8.29 -40.68 -17.12
N LEU A 464 9.12 -40.02 -16.32
CA LEU A 464 8.80 -38.75 -15.68
C LEU A 464 9.90 -37.76 -16.04
N ARG A 465 9.51 -36.58 -16.52
CA ARG A 465 10.47 -35.54 -16.95
C ARG A 465 10.01 -34.17 -16.45
N ARG A 466 10.91 -33.42 -15.83
CA ARG A 466 10.63 -32.04 -15.38
C ARG A 466 10.31 -31.12 -16.57
N ILE A 467 9.40 -30.16 -16.37
CA ILE A 467 8.99 -29.14 -17.34
C ILE A 467 8.85 -27.75 -16.69
N GLY A 468 8.86 -26.70 -17.53
CA GLY A 468 8.71 -25.30 -17.13
C GLY A 468 10.03 -24.55 -17.05
N GLU A 469 10.04 -23.27 -17.46
CA GLU A 469 11.20 -22.39 -17.31
C GLU A 469 11.44 -22.08 -15.82
N ASN A 470 12.71 -22.05 -15.41
CA ASN A 470 13.13 -21.82 -14.02
C ASN A 470 12.67 -22.88 -12.98
N ASN A 471 12.20 -24.05 -13.42
CA ASN A 471 11.90 -25.22 -12.58
C ASN A 471 10.80 -25.03 -11.50
N GLY A 472 9.98 -23.98 -11.64
CA GLY A 472 8.87 -23.66 -10.72
C GLY A 472 9.30 -22.98 -9.42
N PHE A 473 8.39 -22.21 -8.80
CA PHE A 473 8.73 -21.38 -7.61
C PHE A 473 8.45 -22.11 -6.28
N MET A 474 7.22 -22.60 -6.11
CA MET A 474 6.76 -23.34 -4.92
C MET A 474 6.31 -24.77 -5.25
N SER A 475 6.60 -25.22 -6.46
CA SER A 475 6.19 -26.52 -6.97
C SER A 475 7.10 -26.95 -8.10
N VAL A 476 7.26 -28.25 -8.28
CA VAL A 476 7.89 -28.84 -9.46
C VAL A 476 6.81 -29.40 -10.37
N CYS A 477 6.88 -29.08 -11.66
CA CYS A 477 5.99 -29.62 -12.68
C CYS A 477 6.75 -30.64 -13.55
N CYS A 478 6.10 -31.75 -13.84
CA CYS A 478 6.66 -32.84 -14.64
C CYS A 478 5.63 -33.34 -15.67
N ILE A 479 6.12 -33.85 -16.80
CA ILE A 479 5.33 -34.70 -17.69
C ILE A 479 5.54 -36.16 -17.27
N LEU A 480 4.47 -36.79 -16.82
CA LEU A 480 4.37 -38.22 -16.57
C LEU A 480 3.86 -38.91 -17.84
N ARG A 481 4.59 -39.94 -18.29
CA ARG A 481 4.19 -40.87 -19.35
C ARG A 481 3.98 -42.25 -18.74
N PRO A 482 2.73 -42.69 -18.54
CA PRO A 482 2.42 -43.99 -17.95
C PRO A 482 2.87 -45.22 -18.75
N ASP A 483 2.93 -45.14 -20.09
CA ASP A 483 3.10 -46.30 -20.98
C ASP A 483 2.09 -47.43 -20.67
N TRP A 484 0.80 -47.11 -20.56
CA TRP A 484 -0.24 -48.01 -20.07
C TRP A 484 -0.26 -49.40 -20.74
N THR A 485 -0.24 -50.46 -19.91
CA THR A 485 -0.40 -51.87 -20.29
C THR A 485 -1.74 -52.40 -19.79
N SER A 486 -2.59 -52.90 -20.71
CA SER A 486 -3.85 -53.59 -20.42
C SER A 486 -4.18 -54.58 -21.55
N ASP A 487 -4.83 -55.69 -21.20
CA ASP A 487 -5.30 -56.70 -22.16
C ASP A 487 -6.46 -56.17 -23.02
N CYS A 488 -7.10 -55.08 -22.63
CA CYS A 488 -8.16 -54.42 -23.38
C CYS A 488 -7.61 -53.24 -24.20
N GLU A 489 -7.63 -53.36 -25.53
CA GLU A 489 -7.18 -52.29 -26.44
C GLU A 489 -8.04 -51.02 -26.32
N PHE A 490 -9.34 -51.18 -26.10
CA PHE A 490 -10.27 -50.06 -25.87
C PHE A 490 -9.97 -49.30 -24.56
N GLU A 491 -9.51 -50.01 -23.53
CA GLU A 491 -9.10 -49.36 -22.28
C GLU A 491 -7.82 -48.56 -22.48
N ARG A 492 -6.84 -49.09 -23.23
CA ARG A 492 -5.60 -48.35 -23.54
C ARG A 492 -5.84 -47.10 -24.37
N SER A 493 -6.78 -47.13 -25.31
CA SER A 493 -7.03 -45.99 -26.20
C SER A 493 -7.74 -44.81 -25.52
N ARG A 494 -8.48 -45.04 -24.41
CA ARG A 494 -9.14 -43.96 -23.65
C ARG A 494 -8.25 -43.28 -22.60
N LEU A 495 -7.10 -43.87 -22.25
CA LEU A 495 -6.26 -43.37 -21.16
C LEU A 495 -5.27 -42.30 -21.65
N PRO A 496 -4.96 -41.29 -20.81
CA PRO A 496 -4.04 -40.22 -21.19
C PRO A 496 -2.62 -40.76 -21.37
N SER A 497 -2.00 -40.45 -22.52
CA SER A 497 -0.62 -40.84 -22.83
C SER A 497 0.42 -39.94 -22.16
N LYS A 498 0.02 -38.73 -21.76
CA LYS A 498 0.82 -37.74 -21.02
C LYS A 498 -0.06 -37.11 -19.95
N ILE A 499 0.50 -36.90 -18.77
CA ILE A 499 -0.14 -36.26 -17.62
C ILE A 499 0.81 -35.21 -17.08
N VAL A 500 0.29 -34.05 -16.66
CA VAL A 500 1.08 -33.08 -15.91
C VAL A 500 1.02 -33.46 -14.44
N TYR A 501 2.16 -33.83 -13.87
CA TYR A 501 2.33 -34.13 -12.46
C TYR A 501 3.02 -32.95 -11.78
N LYS A 502 2.29 -32.23 -10.93
CA LYS A 502 2.76 -31.08 -10.18
C LYS A 502 2.78 -31.41 -8.70
N PHE A 503 3.90 -31.22 -8.02
CA PHE A 503 4.01 -31.45 -6.58
C PHE A 503 4.70 -30.30 -5.88
N SER A 504 4.36 -30.11 -4.61
CA SER A 504 4.87 -29.02 -3.78
C SER A 504 6.35 -29.21 -3.49
N CYS A 505 7.14 -28.15 -3.65
CA CYS A 505 8.59 -28.20 -3.44
C CYS A 505 9.11 -26.78 -3.13
N SER A 506 9.95 -26.64 -2.11
CA SER A 506 10.47 -25.35 -1.66
C SER A 506 11.88 -25.02 -2.16
N ASP A 507 12.58 -25.96 -2.79
CA ASP A 507 14.00 -25.80 -3.17
C ASP A 507 14.29 -24.51 -3.93
N GLN A 508 13.44 -24.14 -4.89
CA GLN A 508 13.61 -22.92 -5.69
C GLN A 508 13.23 -21.66 -4.91
N LEU A 509 12.14 -21.68 -4.15
CA LEU A 509 11.77 -20.59 -3.24
C LEU A 509 12.91 -20.31 -2.25
N GLU A 510 13.51 -21.35 -1.70
CA GLU A 510 14.65 -21.26 -0.79
C GLU A 510 15.91 -20.77 -1.48
N ALA A 511 16.22 -21.26 -2.68
CA ALA A 511 17.36 -20.80 -3.46
C ALA A 511 17.24 -19.32 -3.85
N VAL A 512 16.05 -18.88 -4.25
CA VAL A 512 15.77 -17.47 -4.57
C VAL A 512 15.89 -16.61 -3.31
N ALA A 513 15.33 -17.04 -2.18
CA ALA A 513 15.48 -16.31 -0.92
C ALA A 513 16.94 -16.23 -0.46
N GLN A 514 17.71 -17.31 -0.63
CA GLN A 514 19.12 -17.33 -0.29
C GLN A 514 19.96 -16.44 -1.23
N SER A 515 19.64 -16.43 -2.52
CA SER A 515 20.37 -15.69 -3.56
C SER A 515 20.06 -14.18 -3.57
N LEU A 516 18.78 -13.80 -3.50
CA LEU A 516 18.35 -12.41 -3.62
C LEU A 516 18.45 -11.62 -2.32
N ILE A 517 18.16 -12.25 -1.18
CA ILE A 517 18.04 -11.56 0.11
C ILE A 517 18.89 -12.17 1.22
N GLY A 518 19.76 -13.14 0.89
CA GLY A 518 20.66 -13.79 1.85
C GLY A 518 19.94 -14.52 2.99
N CYS A 519 18.65 -14.80 2.83
CA CYS A 519 17.77 -15.25 3.89
C CYS A 519 17.53 -16.76 3.81
N LYS A 520 17.61 -17.44 4.96
CA LYS A 520 17.08 -18.81 5.10
C LYS A 520 15.63 -18.71 5.57
N LEU A 521 14.71 -19.18 4.74
CA LEU A 521 13.30 -19.20 5.06
C LEU A 521 13.02 -20.16 6.23
N ASN A 522 12.05 -19.80 7.06
CA ASN A 522 11.61 -20.66 8.16
C ASN A 522 10.84 -21.87 7.58
N GLY A 523 11.24 -23.09 7.96
CA GLY A 523 10.59 -24.32 7.51
C GLY A 523 9.08 -24.37 7.78
N ASP A 524 8.61 -23.83 8.91
CA ASP A 524 7.18 -23.78 9.24
C ASP A 524 6.43 -22.82 8.31
N PHE A 525 7.07 -21.70 7.95
CA PHE A 525 6.50 -20.74 6.99
C PHE A 525 6.42 -21.35 5.59
N ILE A 526 7.50 -22.01 5.16
CA ILE A 526 7.56 -22.72 3.89
C ILE A 526 6.46 -23.78 3.84
N TYR A 527 6.38 -24.63 4.85
CA TYR A 527 5.36 -25.67 4.95
C TYR A 527 3.94 -25.08 4.93
N THR A 528 3.69 -24.02 5.70
CA THR A 528 2.38 -23.33 5.71
C THR A 528 2.04 -22.76 4.33
N ALA A 529 3.01 -22.13 3.66
CA ALA A 529 2.83 -21.54 2.35
C ALA A 529 2.59 -22.62 1.27
N LEU A 530 3.37 -23.70 1.28
CA LEU A 530 3.18 -24.85 0.40
C LEU A 530 1.80 -25.49 0.63
N ARG A 531 1.45 -25.77 1.89
CA ARG A 531 0.15 -26.35 2.27
C ARG A 531 -1.01 -25.49 1.79
N LYS A 532 -0.97 -24.19 2.08
CA LYS A 532 -2.03 -23.27 1.67
C LYS A 532 -2.13 -23.19 0.15
N SER A 533 -1.01 -23.07 -0.56
CA SER A 533 -0.98 -22.98 -2.02
C SER A 533 -1.52 -24.27 -2.67
N ASN A 534 -0.98 -25.43 -2.29
CA ASN A 534 -1.40 -26.72 -2.81
C ASN A 534 -2.87 -27.01 -2.51
N ASN A 535 -3.32 -26.75 -1.28
CA ASN A 535 -4.70 -27.02 -0.87
C ASN A 535 -5.71 -26.08 -1.50
N THR A 536 -5.34 -24.81 -1.72
CA THR A 536 -6.20 -23.89 -2.46
C THR A 536 -6.30 -24.26 -3.93
N GLU A 537 -5.18 -24.56 -4.58
CA GLU A 537 -5.15 -24.95 -5.99
C GLU A 537 -5.87 -26.29 -6.23
N GLY A 538 -5.62 -27.27 -5.36
CA GLY A 538 -6.32 -28.54 -5.39
C GLY A 538 -7.82 -28.44 -5.16
N LEU A 539 -8.25 -27.62 -4.19
CA LEU A 539 -9.66 -27.33 -3.97
C LEU A 539 -10.29 -26.73 -5.22
N PHE A 540 -9.64 -25.74 -5.85
CA PHE A 540 -10.11 -25.16 -7.10
C PHE A 540 -10.35 -26.23 -8.16
N TYR A 541 -9.35 -27.08 -8.43
CA TYR A 541 -9.48 -28.16 -9.42
C TYR A 541 -10.51 -29.23 -9.02
N SER A 542 -10.69 -29.49 -7.72
CA SER A 542 -11.69 -30.46 -7.23
C SER A 542 -13.13 -30.03 -7.47
N LEU A 543 -13.37 -28.71 -7.64
CA LEU A 543 -14.68 -28.15 -7.93
C LEU A 543 -15.02 -28.18 -9.43
N LEU A 544 -14.03 -28.42 -10.31
CA LEU A 544 -14.24 -28.37 -11.75
C LEU A 544 -14.75 -29.71 -12.29
N THR A 545 -15.80 -29.64 -13.10
CA THR A 545 -16.11 -30.70 -14.07
C THR A 545 -15.28 -30.53 -15.34
N PRO A 546 -15.08 -31.57 -16.17
CA PRO A 546 -14.41 -31.42 -17.47
C PRO A 546 -15.02 -30.30 -18.32
N SER A 547 -16.35 -30.19 -18.36
CA SER A 547 -17.05 -29.12 -19.09
C SER A 547 -16.77 -27.72 -18.54
N THR A 548 -16.57 -27.60 -17.23
CA THR A 548 -16.26 -26.32 -16.58
C THR A 548 -14.80 -25.95 -16.78
N ALA A 549 -13.89 -26.93 -16.73
CA ALA A 549 -12.47 -26.74 -17.05
C ALA A 549 -12.29 -26.25 -18.49
N ASP A 550 -12.96 -26.90 -19.46
CA ASP A 550 -12.97 -26.48 -20.87
C ASP A 550 -13.53 -25.06 -21.04
N TRP A 551 -14.64 -24.76 -20.35
CA TRP A 551 -15.26 -23.43 -20.40
C TRP A 551 -14.34 -22.33 -19.83
N LEU A 552 -13.54 -22.67 -18.81
CA LEU A 552 -12.55 -21.78 -18.20
C LEU A 552 -11.21 -21.73 -18.95
N HIS A 553 -11.01 -22.57 -19.98
CA HIS A 553 -9.72 -22.76 -20.63
C HIS A 553 -8.60 -23.16 -19.65
N VAL A 554 -8.91 -24.03 -18.68
CA VAL A 554 -7.91 -24.63 -17.78
C VAL A 554 -7.82 -26.15 -18.01
N PRO A 555 -6.67 -26.79 -17.76
CA PRO A 555 -6.54 -28.24 -17.92
C PRO A 555 -7.54 -29.03 -17.05
N GLY A 556 -8.02 -30.17 -17.55
CA GLY A 556 -8.92 -31.03 -16.79
C GLY A 556 -8.26 -31.65 -15.54
N PRO A 557 -8.93 -31.71 -14.38
CA PRO A 557 -8.40 -32.35 -13.18
C PRO A 557 -8.42 -33.88 -13.30
N LEU A 558 -7.34 -34.55 -12.86
CA LEU A 558 -7.29 -36.02 -12.76
C LEU A 558 -7.30 -36.47 -11.30
N CYS A 559 -6.31 -36.04 -10.52
CA CYS A 559 -6.16 -36.43 -9.13
C CYS A 559 -5.50 -35.31 -8.33
N TYR A 560 -5.81 -35.24 -7.04
CA TYR A 560 -5.30 -34.22 -6.15
C TYR A 560 -5.09 -34.80 -4.74
N LYS A 561 -3.98 -34.43 -4.10
CA LYS A 561 -3.61 -34.80 -2.72
C LYS A 561 -3.30 -33.55 -1.89
N GLU A 562 -3.99 -33.42 -0.77
CA GLU A 562 -3.76 -32.37 0.23
C GLU A 562 -2.46 -32.57 1.01
N ILE A 563 -1.85 -31.45 1.42
CA ILE A 563 -0.82 -31.47 2.47
C ILE A 563 -1.55 -31.57 3.81
N SER A 564 -1.45 -32.75 4.42
CA SER A 564 -1.98 -33.09 5.74
C SER A 564 -1.05 -32.59 6.85
N ASP A 565 -1.56 -32.47 8.08
CA ASP A 565 -0.77 -32.10 9.27
C ASP A 565 0.38 -33.08 9.58
N ASP A 566 0.35 -34.29 8.98
CA ASP A 566 1.35 -35.35 9.17
C ASP A 566 2.61 -35.16 8.29
N GLY A 567 2.68 -34.08 7.51
CA GLY A 567 3.87 -33.69 6.76
C GLY A 567 3.98 -34.31 5.36
N ASP A 568 2.86 -34.77 4.78
CA ASP A 568 2.82 -35.27 3.40
C ASP A 568 3.18 -34.19 2.37
N VAL A 569 3.79 -34.61 1.27
CA VAL A 569 3.91 -33.77 0.07
C VAL A 569 2.58 -33.79 -0.69
N GLY A 570 2.06 -32.60 -0.97
CA GLY A 570 0.84 -32.42 -1.73
C GLY A 570 1.13 -32.31 -3.21
N HIS A 571 0.24 -32.88 -4.01
CA HIS A 571 0.39 -32.91 -5.45
C HIS A 571 -0.94 -32.81 -6.18
N LEU A 572 -0.84 -32.45 -7.45
CA LEU A 572 -1.93 -32.27 -8.38
C LEU A 572 -1.53 -32.93 -9.71
N MET A 573 -2.41 -33.76 -10.23
CA MET A 573 -2.30 -34.35 -11.56
C MET A 573 -3.43 -33.80 -12.44
N ILE A 574 -3.04 -33.18 -13.55
CA ILE A 574 -3.97 -32.59 -14.52
C ILE A 574 -3.66 -33.09 -15.92
N GLU A 575 -4.63 -32.91 -16.81
CA GLU A 575 -4.48 -33.20 -18.22
C GLU A 575 -3.31 -32.42 -18.84
N HIS A 576 -2.60 -33.08 -19.75
CA HIS A 576 -1.61 -32.42 -20.59
C HIS A 576 -2.27 -31.91 -21.87
N ILE A 577 -2.30 -30.58 -22.06
CA ILE A 577 -2.78 -29.95 -23.30
C ILE A 577 -1.66 -30.00 -24.35
N GLU A 578 -1.94 -30.56 -25.53
CA GLU A 578 -0.95 -30.59 -26.62
C GLU A 578 -0.79 -29.23 -27.30
N GLY A 579 0.44 -28.94 -27.75
CA GLY A 579 0.72 -27.70 -28.49
C GLY A 579 0.84 -26.44 -27.62
N THR A 580 0.77 -26.56 -26.30
CA THR A 580 0.95 -25.42 -25.39
C THR A 580 2.40 -25.29 -24.94
N SER A 581 3.00 -24.14 -25.18
CA SER A 581 4.25 -23.69 -24.54
C SER A 581 4.03 -22.28 -24.02
N PHE A 582 4.54 -21.99 -22.81
CA PHE A 582 4.55 -20.65 -22.27
C PHE A 582 6.00 -20.17 -22.24
N ASP A 583 6.31 -19.21 -23.10
CA ASP A 583 7.57 -18.45 -23.04
C ASP A 583 7.26 -17.14 -22.29
N CYS A 584 7.83 -16.98 -21.10
CA CYS A 584 7.55 -15.80 -20.28
C CYS A 584 8.21 -14.51 -20.80
N TYR A 585 8.99 -14.62 -21.88
CA TYR A 585 9.68 -13.51 -22.53
C TYR A 585 8.98 -13.03 -23.81
N GLU A 586 7.91 -13.71 -24.26
CA GLU A 586 7.12 -13.29 -25.42
C GLU A 586 5.94 -12.40 -25.03
N HIS A 587 5.66 -11.37 -25.84
CA HIS A 587 4.53 -10.47 -25.63
C HIS A 587 3.24 -11.06 -26.20
N CYS A 588 2.13 -11.02 -25.44
CA CYS A 588 0.81 -11.35 -25.95
C CYS A 588 0.28 -10.26 -26.90
N SER A 589 -0.28 -10.67 -28.03
CA SER A 589 -1.09 -9.82 -28.90
C SER A 589 -2.43 -9.46 -28.23
N ILE A 590 -3.06 -8.38 -28.70
CA ILE A 590 -4.38 -7.93 -28.17
C ILE A 590 -5.44 -9.06 -28.22
N PRO A 591 -5.60 -9.81 -29.32
CA PRO A 591 -6.57 -10.93 -29.36
C PRO A 591 -6.27 -12.05 -28.36
N GLU A 592 -5.01 -12.28 -28.00
CA GLU A 592 -4.64 -13.26 -26.97
C GLU A 592 -4.99 -12.71 -25.57
N VAL A 593 -4.76 -11.43 -25.32
CA VAL A 593 -5.18 -10.75 -24.09
C VAL A 593 -6.71 -10.77 -23.93
N GLU A 594 -7.47 -10.55 -25.00
CA GLU A 594 -8.94 -10.64 -24.97
C GLU A 594 -9.44 -12.03 -24.57
N GLN A 595 -8.78 -13.10 -25.03
CA GLN A 595 -9.08 -14.48 -24.63
C GLN A 595 -8.81 -14.69 -23.13
N ILE A 596 -7.69 -14.16 -22.63
CA ILE A 596 -7.34 -14.22 -21.20
C ILE A 596 -8.38 -13.47 -20.35
N ILE A 597 -8.71 -12.23 -20.72
CA ILE A 597 -9.73 -11.42 -20.03
C ILE A 597 -11.07 -12.14 -20.02
N THR A 598 -11.45 -12.77 -21.15
CA THR A 598 -12.69 -13.55 -21.24
C THR A 598 -12.67 -14.75 -20.28
N ALA A 599 -11.57 -15.50 -20.19
CA ALA A 599 -11.43 -16.61 -19.25
C ALA A 599 -11.50 -16.13 -17.78
N ILE A 600 -10.85 -15.00 -17.45
CA ILE A 600 -10.93 -14.36 -16.13
C ILE A 600 -12.37 -13.95 -15.80
N ALA A 601 -13.07 -13.33 -16.75
CA ALA A 601 -14.47 -12.95 -16.57
C ALA A 601 -15.38 -14.16 -16.34
N ARG A 602 -15.15 -15.28 -17.05
CA ARG A 602 -15.86 -16.55 -16.82
C ARG A 602 -15.61 -17.11 -15.42
N LEU A 603 -14.36 -17.06 -14.94
CA LEU A 603 -14.00 -17.46 -13.58
C LEU A 603 -14.70 -16.61 -12.51
N GLN A 604 -14.76 -15.29 -12.71
CA GLN A 604 -15.49 -14.38 -11.83
C GLN A 604 -17.02 -14.56 -11.91
N CYS A 605 -17.53 -15.02 -13.04
CA CYS A 605 -18.95 -15.37 -13.19
C CYS A 605 -19.29 -16.68 -12.44
N LEU A 606 -18.39 -17.66 -12.38
CA LEU A 606 -18.58 -18.87 -11.58
C LEU A 606 -18.72 -18.54 -10.09
N SER A 607 -17.89 -17.63 -9.57
CA SER A 607 -17.98 -17.21 -8.16
C SER A 607 -19.24 -16.40 -7.81
N SER A 608 -20.01 -15.94 -8.81
CA SER A 608 -21.28 -15.22 -8.63
C SER A 608 -22.52 -16.04 -9.03
N LYS A 609 -22.38 -17.07 -9.88
CA LYS A 609 -23.47 -17.95 -10.30
C LYS A 609 -23.69 -19.17 -9.40
N GLU A 610 -22.67 -19.61 -8.64
CA GLU A 610 -22.83 -20.70 -7.66
C GLU A 610 -23.15 -20.16 -6.25
N ASN A 611 -24.37 -19.65 -6.11
CA ASN A 611 -25.08 -19.64 -4.83
C ASN A 611 -26.07 -20.82 -4.75
N MET A 612 -25.77 -21.95 -5.40
CA MET A 612 -26.72 -23.07 -5.52
C MET A 612 -26.08 -24.44 -5.24
N HIS A 613 -26.62 -25.07 -4.19
CA HIS A 613 -26.80 -26.51 -3.99
C HIS A 613 -25.62 -27.39 -3.54
N ARG A 614 -25.08 -27.16 -2.33
CA ARG A 614 -24.68 -28.25 -1.39
C ARG A 614 -24.71 -27.77 0.06
N HIS A 615 -25.90 -27.56 0.63
CA HIS A 615 -26.07 -27.54 2.09
C HIS A 615 -27.39 -28.17 2.58
N GLU A 616 -28.14 -28.84 1.71
CA GLU A 616 -29.29 -29.67 2.07
C GLU A 616 -29.07 -31.08 1.55
N GLU A 617 -28.20 -31.84 2.22
CA GLU A 617 -28.22 -33.32 2.26
C GLU A 617 -27.09 -33.78 3.19
N PHE A 618 -27.27 -33.53 4.50
CA PHE A 618 -26.80 -34.39 5.59
C PHE A 618 -27.61 -33.98 6.82
N GLY A 619 -28.80 -34.58 6.94
CA GLY A 619 -29.40 -34.87 8.23
C GLY A 619 -28.76 -36.09 8.86
#